data_AF-A0A7K3BFN2-F1
#
_entry.id   AF-A0A7K3BFN2-F1
#
_cell.length_a   1.000
_cell.length_b   1.000
_cell.length_c   1.000
_cell.angle_alpha   90.00
_cell.angle_beta   90.00
_cell.angle_gamma   90.00
#
_symmetry.space_group_name_H-M   'P 1'
#
loop_
_entity.id
_entity.type
_entity.pdbx_description
1 polymer ?
#
loop_
_entity_poly.entity_id
_entity_poly.type
_entity_poly.pdbx_seq_one_letter_code
_entity_poly.pdbx_strand_id
1 'polypeptide(L)'
;MCDEFCGPALAAWLAGGPGGPRRRLDDWARAGNGVALLPAGHRWDAVRVPERPGHQVLARLRDGSAPVGPAMWDRRCGFLYFLVPPRAGDVWSPLGLRFLTRGGWLAAADPRRPARHPALWLCSGGDAELTGPAYLYLACMEVLTAGARPLPRVSAPL
;
A
#
# COMPACT_ATOMS: atom_id res chain seq x y z
N MET A 1 -9.77 16.47 -4.07
CA MET A 1 -10.55 16.10 -2.87
C MET A 1 -10.80 14.60 -2.98
N CYS A 2 -9.85 13.78 -2.51
CA CYS A 2 -10.00 12.33 -2.48
C CYS A 2 -10.77 11.98 -1.21
N ASP A 3 -12.06 12.30 -1.21
CA ASP A 3 -12.93 12.02 -0.07
C ASP A 3 -13.50 10.59 -0.14
N GLU A 4 -13.49 9.99 1.05
CA GLU A 4 -14.53 9.13 1.62
C GLU A 4 -14.75 7.65 1.23
N PHE A 5 -14.16 7.07 0.19
CA PHE A 5 -14.50 5.66 -0.13
C PHE A 5 -13.44 4.61 0.22
N CYS A 6 -12.85 4.66 1.42
CA CYS A 6 -12.39 3.41 2.05
C CYS A 6 -13.60 2.74 2.70
N GLY A 7 -14.37 2.01 1.90
CA GLY A 7 -15.68 1.51 2.28
C GLY A 7 -16.07 0.22 1.56
N PRO A 8 -17.36 -0.03 1.32
CA PRO A 8 -17.87 -1.28 0.76
C PRO A 8 -17.28 -1.63 -0.62
N ALA A 9 -17.02 -0.64 -1.48
CA ALA A 9 -16.46 -0.86 -2.82
C ALA A 9 -15.06 -1.47 -2.78
N LEU A 10 -14.16 -0.89 -1.96
CA LEU A 10 -12.81 -1.43 -1.75
C LEU A 10 -12.88 -2.84 -1.14
N ALA A 11 -13.77 -3.05 -0.16
CA ALA A 11 -13.96 -4.36 0.45
C ALA A 11 -14.41 -5.41 -0.58
N ALA A 12 -15.39 -5.08 -1.43
CA ALA A 12 -15.87 -5.96 -2.49
C ALA A 12 -14.77 -6.25 -3.53
N TRP A 13 -14.00 -5.24 -3.93
CA TRP A 13 -12.90 -5.40 -4.88
C TRP A 13 -11.79 -6.30 -4.30
N LEU A 14 -11.36 -6.08 -3.05
CA LEU A 14 -10.39 -6.93 -2.34
C LEU A 14 -10.93 -8.36 -2.15
N ALA A 15 -12.24 -8.50 -2.02
CA ALA A 15 -12.94 -9.78 -1.94
C ALA A 15 -13.05 -10.50 -3.32
N GLY A 16 -12.75 -9.87 -4.45
CA GLY A 16 -12.87 -10.50 -5.77
C GLY A 16 -11.74 -11.45 -6.23
N GLY A 17 -10.85 -11.94 -5.36
CA GLY A 17 -9.76 -12.89 -5.68
C GLY A 17 -10.09 -14.40 -5.52
N PRO A 18 -9.08 -15.28 -5.45
CA PRO A 18 -9.24 -16.74 -5.27
C PRO A 18 -9.95 -17.12 -3.97
N GLY A 19 -10.99 -17.96 -4.05
CA GLY A 19 -11.87 -18.29 -2.92
C GLY A 19 -13.13 -17.43 -2.82
N GLY A 20 -13.30 -16.47 -3.74
CA GLY A 20 -14.53 -15.71 -3.94
C GLY A 20 -14.81 -14.62 -2.89
N PRO A 21 -15.71 -13.67 -3.22
CA PRO A 21 -15.98 -12.51 -2.38
C PRO A 21 -16.68 -12.83 -1.07
N ARG A 22 -17.64 -13.76 -1.07
CA ARG A 22 -18.38 -14.14 0.14
C ARG A 22 -17.44 -14.61 1.26
N ARG A 23 -16.55 -15.56 0.95
CA ARG A 23 -15.59 -16.09 1.94
C ARG A 23 -14.75 -15.01 2.60
N ARG A 24 -14.20 -14.05 1.85
CA ARG A 24 -13.37 -12.99 2.45
C ARG A 24 -14.17 -11.98 3.26
N LEU A 25 -15.39 -11.66 2.81
CA LEU A 25 -16.30 -10.82 3.61
C LEU A 25 -16.66 -11.50 4.93
N ASP A 26 -16.87 -12.83 4.91
CA ASP A 26 -17.11 -13.65 6.10
C ASP A 26 -15.87 -13.74 7.00
N ASP A 27 -14.67 -13.84 6.41
CA ASP A 27 -13.42 -13.86 7.16
C ASP A 27 -13.24 -12.56 7.95
N TRP A 28 -13.46 -11.38 7.33
CA TRP A 28 -13.47 -10.11 8.07
C TRP A 28 -14.59 -10.03 9.12
N ALA A 29 -15.79 -10.54 8.80
CA ALA A 29 -16.92 -10.48 9.72
C ALA A 29 -16.71 -11.33 10.98
N ARG A 30 -16.02 -12.46 10.85
CA ARG A 30 -15.69 -13.37 11.95
C ARG A 30 -14.43 -12.97 12.71
N ALA A 31 -13.53 -12.22 12.09
CA ALA A 31 -12.31 -11.75 12.74
C ALA A 31 -12.65 -10.71 13.82
N GLY A 32 -12.46 -11.06 15.10
CA GLY A 32 -12.71 -10.15 16.23
C GLY A 32 -11.90 -8.85 16.17
N ASN A 33 -10.72 -8.88 15.54
CA ASN A 33 -9.86 -7.72 15.30
C ASN A 33 -10.14 -6.99 13.96
N GLY A 34 -11.12 -7.46 13.17
CA GLY A 34 -11.47 -6.87 11.88
C GLY A 34 -10.40 -7.02 10.79
N VAL A 35 -9.52 -8.01 10.87
CA VAL A 35 -8.45 -8.28 9.89
C VAL A 35 -8.67 -9.62 9.19
N ALA A 36 -8.47 -9.64 7.86
CA ALA A 36 -8.41 -10.87 7.08
C ALA A 36 -7.09 -10.94 6.32
N LEU A 37 -6.59 -12.16 6.11
CA LEU A 37 -5.42 -12.42 5.28
C LEU A 37 -5.85 -12.49 3.82
N LEU A 38 -5.33 -11.56 3.01
CA LEU A 38 -5.60 -11.52 1.58
C LEU A 38 -4.39 -12.06 0.80
N PRO A 39 -4.58 -13.01 -0.13
CA PRO A 39 -3.48 -13.59 -0.90
C PRO A 39 -2.99 -12.59 -1.97
N ALA A 40 -1.69 -12.34 -1.99
CA ALA A 40 -1.01 -11.57 -3.04
C ALA A 40 -0.62 -12.47 -4.23
N GLY A 41 -0.23 -11.88 -5.37
CA GLY A 41 0.22 -12.61 -6.56
C GLY A 41 -0.86 -13.17 -7.49
N HIS A 42 -2.12 -12.75 -7.27
CA HIS A 42 -3.25 -13.13 -8.12
C HIS A 42 -3.81 -11.94 -8.89
N ARG A 43 -4.50 -11.04 -8.17
CA ARG A 43 -5.05 -9.80 -8.76
C ARG A 43 -4.16 -8.59 -8.53
N TRP A 44 -3.27 -8.68 -7.54
CA TRP A 44 -2.35 -7.63 -7.14
C TRP A 44 -1.16 -8.23 -6.41
N ASP A 45 -0.05 -7.52 -6.48
CA ASP A 45 1.06 -7.61 -5.53
C ASP A 45 1.01 -6.40 -4.60
N ALA A 46 1.79 -6.41 -3.51
CA ALA A 46 1.92 -5.24 -2.66
C ALA A 46 3.39 -4.83 -2.48
N VAL A 47 3.69 -3.55 -2.67
CA VAL A 47 5.00 -2.97 -2.36
C VAL A 47 4.97 -2.43 -0.94
N ARG A 48 5.90 -2.91 -0.11
CA ARG A 48 6.02 -2.52 1.29
C ARG A 48 7.08 -1.45 1.45
N VAL A 49 6.68 -0.27 1.92
CA VAL A 49 7.54 0.90 2.12
C VAL A 49 7.50 1.31 3.60
N PRO A 50 8.64 1.63 4.25
CA PRO A 50 8.63 2.14 5.62
C PRO A 50 7.73 3.37 5.78
N GLU A 51 7.13 3.54 6.95
CA GLU A 51 6.06 4.53 7.20
C GLU A 51 6.38 5.94 6.67
N ARG A 52 7.48 6.53 7.15
CA ARG A 52 7.85 7.91 6.81
C ARG A 52 8.05 8.11 5.30
N PRO A 53 8.93 7.37 4.60
CA PRO A 53 9.05 7.51 3.15
C PRO A 53 7.78 7.08 2.42
N GLY A 54 7.01 6.13 2.94
CA GLY A 54 5.73 5.71 2.35
C GLY A 54 4.73 6.85 2.27
N HIS A 55 4.57 7.65 3.33
CA HIS A 55 3.69 8.82 3.28
C HIS A 55 4.17 9.88 2.28
N GLN A 56 5.49 10.08 2.16
CA GLN A 56 6.06 11.00 1.17
C GLN A 56 5.84 10.50 -0.26
N VAL A 57 6.02 9.20 -0.51
CA VAL A 57 5.71 8.55 -1.79
C VAL A 57 4.23 8.72 -2.14
N LEU A 58 3.33 8.49 -1.18
CA LEU A 58 1.90 8.69 -1.39
C LEU A 58 1.56 10.14 -1.73
N ALA A 59 2.18 11.11 -1.07
CA ALA A 59 2.02 12.53 -1.40
C ALA A 59 2.47 12.81 -2.84
N ARG A 60 3.65 12.34 -3.24
CA ARG A 60 4.15 12.56 -4.62
C ARG A 60 3.31 11.91 -5.70
N LEU A 61 2.77 10.72 -5.44
CA LEU A 61 1.83 10.09 -6.35
C LEU A 61 0.55 10.93 -6.54
N ARG A 62 0.05 11.53 -5.46
CA ARG A 62 -1.12 12.43 -5.51
C ARG A 62 -0.83 13.74 -6.25
N ASP A 63 0.39 14.26 -6.11
CA ASP A 63 0.80 15.50 -6.78
C ASP A 63 1.01 15.30 -8.30
N GLY A 64 1.45 14.11 -8.72
CA GLY A 64 1.83 13.81 -10.11
C GLY A 64 0.69 13.49 -11.08
N SER A 65 -0.58 13.71 -10.70
CA SER A 65 -1.77 13.31 -11.47
C SER A 65 -1.84 11.82 -11.86
N ALA A 66 -0.99 10.96 -11.30
CA ALA A 66 -0.99 9.53 -11.57
C ALA A 66 -2.12 8.85 -10.77
N PRO A 67 -2.80 7.84 -11.35
CA PRO A 67 -3.76 7.04 -10.61
C PRO A 67 -3.10 6.39 -9.38
N VAL A 68 -3.65 6.67 -8.21
CA VAL A 68 -3.19 6.07 -6.94
C VAL A 68 -4.19 5.00 -6.54
N GLY A 69 -3.78 3.75 -6.69
CA GLY A 69 -4.57 2.59 -6.30
C GLY A 69 -4.71 2.42 -4.79
N PRO A 70 -5.24 1.27 -4.35
CA PRO A 70 -5.36 0.98 -2.94
C PRO A 70 -4.02 1.06 -2.20
N ALA A 71 -4.01 1.81 -1.10
CA ALA A 71 -2.84 1.93 -0.24
C ALA A 71 -3.27 1.75 1.22
N MET A 72 -2.60 0.88 1.96
CA MET A 72 -2.88 0.61 3.36
C MET A 72 -1.69 1.01 4.23
N TRP A 73 -1.95 1.73 5.30
CA TRP A 73 -0.98 2.02 6.35
C TRP A 73 -1.19 1.08 7.53
N ASP A 74 -0.20 0.24 7.81
CA ASP A 74 -0.14 -0.54 9.04
C ASP A 74 0.68 0.23 10.08
N ARG A 75 -0.03 0.93 10.97
CA ARG A 75 0.56 1.70 12.09
C ARG A 75 1.27 0.83 13.10
N ARG A 76 0.86 -0.44 13.24
CA ARG A 76 1.43 -1.36 14.23
C ARG A 76 2.82 -1.80 13.80
N CYS A 77 2.98 -2.08 12.51
CA CYS A 77 4.26 -2.51 11.96
C CYS A 77 5.11 -1.33 11.45
N GLY A 78 4.53 -0.17 11.15
CA GLY A 78 5.26 1.00 10.65
C GLY A 78 5.52 0.93 9.14
N PHE A 79 4.55 0.46 8.35
CA PHE A 79 4.69 0.31 6.89
C PHE A 79 3.45 0.75 6.13
N LEU A 80 3.68 1.25 4.92
CA LEU A 80 2.65 1.41 3.91
C LEU A 80 2.77 0.29 2.88
N TYR A 81 1.62 -0.21 2.44
CA TYR A 81 1.48 -1.22 1.41
C TYR A 81 0.72 -0.62 0.24
N PHE A 82 1.38 -0.52 -0.91
CA PHE A 82 0.77 -0.05 -2.16
C PHE A 82 0.41 -1.26 -3.01
N LEU A 83 -0.86 -1.40 -3.40
CA LEU A 83 -1.28 -2.48 -4.27
C LEU A 83 -0.96 -2.12 -5.72
N VAL A 84 -0.25 -3.02 -6.40
CA VAL A 84 0.25 -2.88 -7.77
C VAL A 84 -0.18 -4.10 -8.61
N PRO A 85 -0.17 -4.01 -9.95
CA PRO A 85 -0.35 -5.17 -10.80
C PRO A 85 0.61 -6.32 -10.44
N PRO A 86 0.17 -7.60 -10.54
CA PRO A 86 1.04 -8.74 -10.27
C PRO A 86 2.30 -8.73 -11.13
N ARG A 87 3.40 -9.29 -10.61
CA ARG A 87 4.72 -9.37 -11.24
C ARG A 87 5.41 -8.02 -11.48
N ALA A 88 5.01 -6.99 -10.73
CA ALA A 88 5.68 -5.68 -10.78
C ALA A 88 7.07 -5.67 -10.10
N GLY A 89 7.34 -6.63 -9.20
CA GLY A 89 8.55 -6.66 -8.36
C GLY A 89 9.85 -7.07 -9.06
N ASP A 90 9.78 -7.65 -10.26
CA ASP A 90 10.95 -8.24 -10.93
C ASP A 90 11.99 -7.19 -11.39
N VAL A 91 11.64 -5.90 -11.35
CA VAL A 91 12.46 -4.79 -11.92
C VAL A 91 12.99 -3.80 -10.86
N TRP A 92 12.69 -4.00 -9.57
CA TRP A 92 12.87 -2.97 -8.53
C TRP A 92 14.01 -3.26 -7.55
N SER A 93 14.87 -4.22 -7.89
CA SER A 93 16.01 -4.64 -7.06
C SER A 93 16.90 -3.50 -6.54
N PRO A 94 17.14 -2.38 -7.28
CA PRO A 94 18.01 -1.30 -6.79
C PRO A 94 17.52 -0.58 -5.52
N LEU A 95 16.21 -0.62 -5.23
CA LEU A 95 15.62 0.11 -4.10
C LEU A 95 15.58 -0.69 -2.78
N GLY A 96 15.88 -1.99 -2.81
CA GLY A 96 15.82 -2.85 -1.62
C GLY A 96 14.43 -2.97 -0.99
N LEU A 97 13.36 -2.61 -1.73
CA LEU A 97 11.99 -2.69 -1.25
C LEU A 97 11.51 -4.13 -1.21
N ARG A 98 10.60 -4.43 -0.27
CA ARG A 98 10.00 -5.76 -0.14
C ARG A 98 8.66 -5.81 -0.87
N PHE A 99 8.39 -6.95 -1.50
CA PHE A 99 7.16 -7.20 -2.23
C PHE A 99 6.42 -8.38 -1.60
N LEU A 100 5.09 -8.25 -1.48
CA LEU A 100 4.20 -9.37 -1.27
C LEU A 100 3.73 -9.82 -2.65
N THR A 101 4.19 -10.98 -3.09
CA THR A 101 3.84 -11.57 -4.38
C THR A 101 3.16 -12.92 -4.14
N ARG A 102 3.14 -13.80 -5.15
CA ARG A 102 2.50 -15.12 -5.04
C ARG A 102 3.05 -15.90 -3.85
N GLY A 103 2.14 -16.44 -3.03
CA GLY A 103 2.47 -17.13 -1.77
C GLY A 103 2.59 -16.20 -0.56
N GLY A 104 2.62 -14.89 -0.77
CA GLY A 104 2.56 -13.87 0.27
C GLY A 104 1.12 -13.48 0.65
N TRP A 105 0.98 -12.88 1.83
CA TRP A 105 -0.31 -12.48 2.38
C TRP A 105 -0.25 -11.08 2.97
N LEU A 106 -1.29 -10.28 2.72
CA LEU A 106 -1.49 -9.00 3.39
C LEU A 106 -2.51 -9.17 4.53
N ALA A 107 -2.12 -8.78 5.73
CA ALA A 107 -3.06 -8.64 6.85
C ALA A 107 -3.87 -7.34 6.68
N ALA A 108 -4.99 -7.44 5.97
CA ALA A 108 -5.80 -6.30 5.59
C ALA A 108 -6.90 -6.03 6.63
N ALA A 109 -6.96 -4.81 7.15
CA ALA A 109 -8.11 -4.34 7.90
C ALA A 109 -9.36 -4.28 6.99
N ASP A 110 -10.53 -4.56 7.56
CA ASP A 110 -11.81 -4.41 6.88
C ASP A 110 -12.02 -2.94 6.49
N PRO A 111 -12.04 -2.59 5.19
CA PRO A 111 -12.26 -1.21 4.75
C PRO A 111 -13.56 -0.61 5.28
N ARG A 112 -14.57 -1.43 5.60
CA ARG A 112 -15.87 -0.99 6.13
C ARG A 112 -15.82 -0.61 7.61
N ARG A 113 -14.74 -0.96 8.32
CA ARG A 113 -14.62 -0.82 9.78
C ARG A 113 -13.21 -0.34 10.21
N PRO A 114 -12.76 0.85 9.76
CA PRO A 114 -11.38 1.33 9.97
C PRO A 114 -10.98 1.50 11.45
N ALA A 115 -11.91 1.72 12.37
CA ALA A 115 -11.60 1.95 13.79
C ALA A 115 -11.22 0.68 14.59
N ARG A 116 -11.32 -0.52 14.02
CA ARG A 116 -11.11 -1.79 14.76
C ARG A 116 -9.67 -2.29 14.76
N HIS A 117 -8.81 -1.76 13.89
CA HIS A 117 -7.42 -2.20 13.76
C HIS A 117 -6.48 -1.01 13.52
N PRO A 118 -5.21 -1.06 13.97
CA PRO A 118 -4.23 -0.02 13.66
C PRO A 118 -3.92 0.12 12.16
N ALA A 119 -4.31 -0.85 11.33
CA ALA A 119 -4.16 -0.76 9.88
C ALA A 119 -5.34 -0.01 9.26
N LEU A 120 -5.05 0.95 8.38
CA LEU A 120 -6.02 1.86 7.78
C LEU A 120 -5.80 1.93 6.27
N TRP A 121 -6.87 1.89 5.50
CA TRP A 121 -6.80 2.20 4.07
C TRP A 121 -6.75 3.72 3.89
N LEU A 122 -5.73 4.19 3.20
CA LEU A 122 -5.49 5.61 2.91
C LEU A 122 -6.03 6.03 1.54
N CYS A 123 -6.12 5.05 0.62
CA CYS A 123 -6.65 5.21 -0.72
C CYS A 123 -7.43 3.95 -1.09
N SER A 124 -8.53 4.11 -1.82
CA SER A 124 -9.30 3.01 -2.39
C SER A 124 -9.03 2.75 -3.87
N GLY A 125 -8.39 3.69 -4.56
CA GLY A 125 -8.07 3.54 -5.99
C GLY A 125 -9.13 4.03 -6.98
N GLY A 126 -10.18 4.74 -6.54
CA GLY A 126 -11.27 5.13 -7.44
C GLY A 126 -11.97 3.90 -8.03
N ASP A 127 -12.20 3.84 -9.35
CA ASP A 127 -12.70 2.65 -10.10
C ASP A 127 -11.73 1.45 -10.10
N ALA A 128 -10.87 1.37 -9.07
CA ALA A 128 -10.01 0.26 -8.74
C ALA A 128 -8.90 -0.02 -9.77
N GLU A 129 -8.27 1.04 -10.26
CA GLU A 129 -6.95 0.93 -10.86
C GLU A 129 -5.91 0.69 -9.77
N LEU A 130 -5.07 -0.32 -9.97
CA LEU A 130 -3.89 -0.55 -9.15
C LEU A 130 -2.88 0.58 -9.38
N THR A 131 -2.05 0.88 -8.39
CA THR A 131 -1.01 1.89 -8.57
C THR A 131 -0.06 1.44 -9.67
N GLY A 132 0.13 2.29 -10.69
CA GLY A 132 1.02 2.01 -11.80
C GLY A 132 2.47 1.78 -11.31
N PRO A 133 3.11 0.63 -11.62
CA PRO A 133 4.44 0.33 -11.11
C PRO A 133 5.47 1.39 -11.46
N ALA A 134 5.49 1.90 -12.69
CA ALA A 134 6.45 2.91 -13.09
C ALA A 134 6.33 4.21 -12.26
N TYR A 135 5.11 4.68 -12.00
CA TYR A 135 4.88 5.87 -11.18
C TYR A 135 5.31 5.66 -9.72
N LEU A 136 4.95 4.52 -9.13
CA LEU A 136 5.36 4.20 -7.77
C LEU A 136 6.88 4.02 -7.67
N TYR A 137 7.52 3.42 -8.66
CA TYR A 137 8.98 3.28 -8.70
C TYR A 137 9.67 4.65 -8.70
N LEU A 138 9.23 5.56 -9.58
CA LEU A 138 9.80 6.90 -9.67
C LEU A 138 9.61 7.69 -8.37
N ALA A 139 8.41 7.63 -7.78
CA ALA A 139 8.15 8.27 -6.49
C ALA A 139 9.02 7.69 -5.37
N CYS A 140 9.18 6.36 -5.32
CA CYS A 140 10.08 5.71 -4.38
C CYS A 140 11.55 6.09 -4.61
N MET A 141 12.01 6.09 -5.87
CA MET A 141 13.36 6.53 -6.24
C MET A 141 13.63 7.95 -5.74
N GLU A 142 12.76 8.90 -6.05
CA GLU A 142 12.92 10.29 -5.64
C GLU A 142 13.00 10.42 -4.11
N VAL A 143 12.07 9.81 -3.38
CA VAL A 143 11.98 9.94 -1.92
C VAL A 143 13.14 9.24 -1.22
N LEU A 144 13.45 8.00 -1.61
CA LEU A 144 14.44 7.17 -0.92
C LEU A 144 15.87 7.62 -1.22
N THR A 145 16.13 8.17 -2.40
CA THR A 145 17.45 8.71 -2.76
C THR A 145 17.65 10.15 -2.27
N ALA A 146 16.59 10.96 -2.17
CA ALA A 146 16.67 12.29 -1.56
C ALA A 146 17.09 12.23 -0.08
N GLY A 147 16.69 11.18 0.64
CA GLY A 147 17.13 10.90 2.01
C GLY A 147 18.59 10.46 2.14
N ALA A 148 19.26 10.09 1.03
CA ALA A 148 20.65 9.63 1.02
C ALA A 148 21.67 10.76 0.80
N ARG A 149 21.23 12.01 0.58
CA ARG A 149 22.13 13.16 0.46
C ARG A 149 22.85 13.39 1.80
N PRO A 150 24.20 13.35 1.85
CA PRO A 150 24.91 13.66 3.09
C PRO A 150 24.56 15.08 3.51
N LEU A 151 24.24 15.27 4.80
CA LEU A 151 24.07 16.61 5.35
C LEU A 151 25.33 17.43 5.06
N PRO A 152 25.22 18.70 4.63
CA PRO A 152 26.38 19.57 4.56
C PRO A 152 27.01 19.60 5.94
N ARG A 153 28.30 19.24 6.03
CA ARG A 153 29.06 19.43 7.26
C ARG A 153 29.11 20.93 7.50
N VAL A 154 28.31 21.41 8.45
CA VAL A 154 28.53 22.73 9.04
C VAL A 154 29.84 22.62 9.79
N SER A 155 30.92 23.10 9.18
CA SER A 155 32.14 23.41 9.91
C SER A 155 31.80 24.54 10.88
N ALA A 156 31.76 24.24 12.17
CA ALA A 156 31.69 25.28 13.18
C ALA A 156 32.96 26.14 13.08
N PRO A 157 32.85 27.48 13.07
CA PRO A 157 34.02 28.32 13.22
C PRO A 157 34.59 28.15 14.64
N LEU A 158 35.92 28.08 14.71
CA LEU A 158 36.72 27.99 15.94
C LEU A 158 36.54 29.20 16.84
#